data_AF-A0ABD1QT81-F1
#
_entry.id   AF-A0ABD1QT81-F1
#
_cell.length_a   1.000
_cell.length_b   1.000
_cell.length_c   1.000
_cell.angle_alpha   90.00
_cell.angle_beta   90.00
_cell.angle_gamma   90.00
#
_symmetry.space_group_name_H-M   'P 1'
#
loop_
_entity.id
_entity.type
_entity.pdbx_description
1 polymer ?
#
loop_
_entity_poly.entity_id
_entity_poly.type
_entity_poly.pdbx_seq_one_letter_code
_entity_poly.pdbx_strand_id
1 'polypeptide(L)'
;MRLFLQRKSQLASDALAKGARVLENVAPEESIQLYIDACDALEEDGKEQMAFDLYRVATSVYIKLEKSQLASDALAKGARVLENVAPEEAIQLYIDACDALEEDGKEQMAFDLYRVATSVYIKLEKYADVEAFLNRDQNHDANRLLSAYTEGDVEEIKRATQSSIISNLDHMIIKLARKLPTGDVSAFKMDAKDQQELLDKDDLT
;
A
#
# COMPACT_ATOMS: atom_id res chain seq x y z
N MET A 1 37.21 4.58 -15.14
CA MET A 1 36.24 3.73 -15.88
C MET A 1 34.84 3.76 -15.26
N ARG A 2 34.69 3.54 -13.94
CA ARG A 2 33.39 3.59 -13.21
C ARG A 2 32.59 4.89 -13.39
N LEU A 3 33.21 6.06 -13.24
CA LEU A 3 32.54 7.37 -13.43
C LEU A 3 32.03 7.60 -14.86
N PHE A 4 32.65 6.97 -15.86
CA PHE A 4 32.23 7.11 -17.26
C PHE A 4 31.02 6.22 -17.59
N LEU A 5 30.96 5.03 -16.98
CA LEU A 5 29.80 4.15 -17.04
C LEU A 5 28.59 4.76 -16.31
N GLN A 6 28.83 5.35 -15.13
CA GLN A 6 27.78 6.02 -14.35
C GLN A 6 27.14 7.21 -15.06
N ARG A 7 27.88 7.91 -15.92
CA ARG A 7 27.33 9.01 -16.69
C ARG A 7 26.47 8.52 -17.87
N LYS A 8 26.73 7.32 -18.38
CA LYS A 8 25.99 6.74 -19.52
C LYS A 8 24.63 6.20 -19.11
N SER A 9 24.51 5.51 -17.98
CA SER A 9 23.24 4.98 -17.44
C SER A 9 22.19 6.09 -17.29
N GLN A 10 22.57 7.21 -16.69
CA GLN A 10 21.69 8.34 -16.48
C GLN A 10 21.32 9.05 -17.78
N LEU A 11 22.27 9.23 -18.71
CA LEU A 11 21.95 9.79 -20.02
C LEU A 11 21.00 8.90 -20.82
N ALA A 12 21.15 7.58 -20.73
CA ALA A 12 20.24 6.63 -21.34
C ALA A 12 18.85 6.72 -20.72
N SER A 13 18.76 6.67 -19.39
CA SER A 13 17.51 6.86 -18.64
C SER A 13 16.81 8.18 -18.99
N ASP A 14 17.54 9.29 -19.02
CA ASP A 14 16.98 10.61 -19.37
C ASP A 14 16.43 10.65 -20.80
N ALA A 15 17.10 9.99 -21.74
CA ALA A 15 16.65 9.90 -23.12
C ALA A 15 15.38 9.05 -23.25
N LEU A 16 15.36 7.89 -22.57
CA LEU A 16 14.19 6.99 -22.53
C LEU A 16 12.99 7.68 -21.88
N ALA A 17 13.16 8.30 -20.71
CA ALA A 17 12.09 9.00 -20.01
C ALA A 17 11.53 10.19 -20.82
N LYS A 18 12.38 10.92 -21.55
CA LYS A 18 11.91 11.97 -22.48
C LYS A 18 11.10 11.39 -23.64
N GLY A 19 11.54 10.28 -24.22
CA GLY A 19 10.80 9.57 -25.26
C GLY A 19 9.44 9.09 -24.73
N ALA A 20 9.43 8.48 -23.55
CA ALA A 20 8.23 8.02 -22.86
C ALA A 20 7.19 9.14 -22.71
N ARG A 21 7.59 10.32 -22.22
CA ARG A 21 6.71 11.48 -22.05
C ARG A 21 5.99 11.90 -23.33
N VAL A 22 6.67 11.86 -24.46
CA VAL A 22 6.09 12.24 -25.76
C VAL A 22 5.02 11.23 -26.19
N LEU A 23 5.19 9.96 -25.81
CA LEU A 23 4.29 8.87 -26.18
C LEU A 23 3.11 8.68 -25.23
N GLU A 24 3.07 9.32 -24.05
CA GLU A 24 2.04 9.08 -23.01
C GLU A 24 0.60 9.14 -23.53
N ASN A 25 0.29 10.05 -24.45
CA ASN A 25 -1.06 10.20 -25.00
C ASN A 25 -1.25 9.59 -26.40
N VAL A 26 -0.17 9.07 -27.00
CA VAL A 26 -0.16 8.58 -28.40
C VAL A 26 -0.01 7.07 -28.45
N ALA A 27 0.93 6.53 -27.65
CA ALA A 27 1.24 5.12 -27.53
C ALA A 27 1.57 4.83 -26.05
N PRO A 28 0.57 4.79 -25.17
CA PRO A 28 0.79 4.74 -23.72
C PRO A 28 1.48 3.44 -23.27
N GLU A 29 1.24 2.32 -23.95
CA GLU A 29 1.93 1.05 -23.66
C GLU A 29 3.43 1.13 -23.98
N GLU A 30 3.79 1.75 -25.10
CA GLU A 30 5.19 2.01 -25.46
C GLU A 30 5.84 3.02 -24.50
N SER A 31 5.08 4.05 -24.08
CA SER A 31 5.52 5.02 -23.07
C SER A 31 5.90 4.33 -21.77
N ILE A 32 5.04 3.44 -21.27
CA ILE A 32 5.30 2.68 -20.05
C ILE A 32 6.56 1.81 -20.22
N GLN A 33 6.69 1.10 -21.33
CA GLN A 33 7.85 0.25 -21.56
C GLN A 33 9.15 1.07 -21.51
N LEU A 34 9.18 2.26 -22.12
CA LEU A 34 10.33 3.16 -22.06
C LEU A 34 10.64 3.66 -20.63
N TYR A 35 9.61 3.90 -19.80
CA TYR A 35 9.84 4.22 -18.39
C TYR A 35 10.45 3.04 -17.62
N ILE A 36 9.99 1.82 -17.87
CA ILE A 36 10.55 0.61 -17.24
C ILE A 36 11.99 0.37 -17.70
N ASP A 37 12.27 0.52 -18.99
CA ASP A 37 13.63 0.42 -19.53
C ASP A 37 14.57 1.48 -18.93
N ALA A 38 14.05 2.68 -18.63
CA ALA A 38 14.79 3.73 -17.94
C ALA A 38 15.09 3.36 -16.49
N CYS A 39 14.14 2.75 -15.77
CA CYS A 39 14.37 2.19 -14.43
C CYS A 39 15.47 1.13 -14.47
N ASP A 40 15.36 0.14 -15.37
CA ASP A 40 16.33 -0.96 -15.48
C ASP A 40 17.77 -0.42 -15.73
N ALA A 41 17.91 0.60 -16.58
CA ALA A 41 19.20 1.26 -16.83
C ALA A 41 19.79 1.98 -15.60
N LEU A 42 18.95 2.48 -14.69
CA LEU A 42 19.37 3.11 -13.43
C LEU A 42 19.72 2.06 -12.38
N GLU A 43 18.97 0.96 -12.32
CA GLU A 43 19.19 -0.16 -11.42
C GLU A 43 20.55 -0.84 -11.66
N GLU A 44 20.92 -1.07 -12.92
CA GLU A 44 22.22 -1.64 -13.29
C GLU A 44 23.44 -0.85 -12.77
N ASP A 45 23.23 0.42 -12.43
CA ASP A 45 24.29 1.35 -12.01
C ASP A 45 24.16 1.78 -10.53
N GLY A 46 23.23 1.19 -9.78
CA GLY A 46 23.01 1.48 -8.35
C GLY A 46 22.41 2.86 -8.10
N LYS A 47 21.47 3.28 -8.95
CA LYS A 47 20.73 4.57 -8.83
C LYS A 47 19.27 4.33 -8.53
N GLU A 48 18.99 3.48 -7.56
CA GLU A 48 17.66 2.99 -7.21
C GLU A 48 16.71 4.15 -6.86
N GLN A 49 17.19 5.21 -6.18
CA GLN A 49 16.36 6.39 -5.88
C GLN A 49 15.84 7.11 -7.12
N MET A 50 16.63 7.15 -8.20
CA MET A 50 16.17 7.75 -9.45
C MET A 50 15.15 6.85 -10.17
N ALA A 51 15.27 5.53 -10.01
CA ALA A 51 14.32 4.57 -10.53
C ALA A 51 12.96 4.67 -9.79
N PHE A 52 12.96 4.96 -8.48
CA PHE A 52 11.74 5.18 -7.69
C PHE A 52 10.78 6.20 -8.34
N ASP A 53 11.29 7.38 -8.69
CA ASP A 53 10.47 8.45 -9.30
C ASP A 53 9.88 8.00 -10.64
N LEU A 54 10.65 7.24 -11.44
CA LEU A 54 10.20 6.74 -12.74
C LEU A 54 9.16 5.63 -12.63
N TYR A 55 9.27 4.74 -11.64
CA TYR A 55 8.24 3.73 -11.35
C TYR A 55 6.89 4.40 -11.06
N ARG A 56 6.86 5.47 -10.26
CA ARG A 56 5.62 6.20 -9.97
C ARG A 56 5.02 6.84 -11.22
N VAL A 57 5.86 7.40 -12.09
CA VAL A 57 5.40 7.97 -13.37
C VAL A 57 4.80 6.88 -14.26
N ALA A 58 5.48 5.73 -14.41
CA ALA A 58 4.95 4.59 -15.19
C ALA A 58 3.59 4.11 -14.67
N THR A 59 3.45 3.98 -13.34
CA THR A 59 2.19 3.61 -12.68
C THR A 59 1.08 4.61 -12.97
N SER A 60 1.37 5.92 -12.97
CA SER A 60 0.36 6.93 -13.29
C SER A 60 -0.21 6.78 -14.71
N VAL A 61 0.59 6.25 -15.65
CA VAL A 61 0.11 5.93 -17.00
C VAL A 61 -0.75 4.67 -16.97
N TYR A 62 -0.38 3.62 -16.22
CA TYR A 62 -1.24 2.43 -16.06
C TYR A 62 -2.60 2.75 -15.42
N ILE A 63 -2.64 3.60 -14.40
CA ILE A 63 -3.88 4.01 -13.73
C ILE A 63 -4.81 4.73 -14.73
N LYS A 64 -4.28 5.63 -15.57
CA LYS A 64 -5.07 6.29 -16.63
C LYS A 64 -5.65 5.31 -17.65
N LEU A 65 -5.07 4.13 -17.79
CA LEU A 65 -5.55 3.06 -18.67
C LEU A 65 -6.48 2.06 -17.95
N GLU A 66 -6.84 2.30 -16.68
CA GLU A 66 -7.63 1.39 -15.84
C GLU A 66 -6.97 -0.01 -15.72
N LYS A 67 -5.63 -0.04 -15.78
CA LYS A 67 -4.82 -1.27 -15.70
C LYS A 67 -4.23 -1.44 -14.29
N SER A 68 -5.06 -1.40 -13.27
CA SER A 68 -4.67 -1.38 -11.85
C SER A 68 -3.75 -2.53 -11.41
N GLN A 69 -3.96 -3.74 -11.95
CA GLN A 69 -3.08 -4.87 -11.67
C GLN A 69 -1.65 -4.63 -12.17
N LEU A 70 -1.50 -4.11 -13.40
CA LEU A 70 -0.18 -3.82 -13.96
C LEU A 70 0.48 -2.62 -13.28
N ALA A 71 -0.32 -1.64 -12.84
CA ALA A 71 0.14 -0.54 -12.00
C ALA A 71 0.75 -1.06 -10.69
N SER A 72 0.03 -1.94 -9.99
CA SER A 72 0.50 -2.62 -8.77
C SER A 72 1.77 -3.43 -9.02
N ASP A 73 1.82 -4.24 -10.09
CA ASP A 73 2.99 -5.06 -10.41
C ASP A 73 4.25 -4.20 -10.67
N ALA A 74 4.10 -3.06 -11.34
CA ALA A 74 5.19 -2.12 -11.58
C ALA A 74 5.70 -1.48 -10.28
N LEU A 75 4.79 -1.04 -9.40
CA LEU A 75 5.14 -0.51 -8.08
C LEU A 75 5.84 -1.58 -7.22
N ALA A 76 5.31 -2.80 -7.19
CA ALA A 76 5.89 -3.91 -6.44
C ALA A 76 7.28 -4.30 -6.96
N LYS A 77 7.53 -4.19 -8.28
CA LYS A 77 8.87 -4.34 -8.87
C LYS A 77 9.82 -3.27 -8.33
N GLY A 78 9.43 -2.00 -8.41
CA GLY A 78 10.23 -0.89 -7.88
C GLY A 78 10.51 -1.01 -6.38
N ALA A 79 9.54 -1.48 -5.60
CA ALA A 79 9.68 -1.70 -4.16
C ALA A 79 10.78 -2.73 -3.84
N ARG A 80 10.81 -3.86 -4.57
CA ARG A 80 11.81 -4.93 -4.37
C ARG A 80 13.25 -4.45 -4.60
N VAL A 81 13.43 -3.56 -5.57
CA VAL A 81 14.73 -2.95 -5.89
C VAL A 81 15.21 -2.09 -4.73
N LEU A 82 14.29 -1.38 -4.08
CA LEU A 82 14.59 -0.44 -3.00
C LEU A 82 14.70 -1.09 -1.62
N GLU A 83 14.23 -2.32 -1.41
CA GLU A 83 14.16 -2.97 -0.09
C GLU A 83 15.46 -2.91 0.73
N ASN A 84 16.62 -2.96 0.09
CA ASN A 84 17.92 -2.96 0.79
C ASN A 84 18.62 -1.60 0.78
N VAL A 85 18.17 -0.65 -0.05
CA VAL A 85 18.85 0.63 -0.28
C VAL A 85 18.05 1.78 0.34
N ALA A 86 16.73 1.73 0.23
CA ALA A 86 15.78 2.76 0.63
C ALA A 86 14.47 2.07 1.10
N PRO A 87 14.50 1.38 2.27
CA PRO A 87 13.41 0.51 2.69
C PRO A 87 12.14 1.27 3.06
N GLU A 88 12.23 2.52 3.50
CA GLU A 88 11.08 3.42 3.68
C GLU A 88 10.35 3.69 2.37
N GLU A 89 11.08 3.97 1.29
CA GLU A 89 10.54 4.18 -0.05
C GLU A 89 9.96 2.88 -0.62
N ALA A 90 10.59 1.73 -0.35
CA ALA A 90 10.04 0.42 -0.72
C ALA A 90 8.67 0.17 -0.06
N ILE A 91 8.55 0.48 1.23
CA ILE A 91 7.27 0.40 1.95
C ILE A 91 6.22 1.28 1.29
N GLN A 92 6.57 2.52 0.92
CA GLN A 92 5.63 3.43 0.25
C GLN A 92 5.16 2.87 -1.10
N LEU A 93 6.05 2.30 -1.92
CA LEU A 93 5.64 1.66 -3.17
C LEU A 93 4.73 0.44 -2.95
N TYR A 94 4.95 -0.35 -1.89
CA TYR A 94 4.02 -1.44 -1.57
C TYR A 94 2.65 -0.93 -1.13
N ILE A 95 2.59 0.17 -0.39
CA ILE A 95 1.32 0.80 -0.01
C ILE A 95 0.60 1.32 -1.25
N ASP A 96 1.29 2.08 -2.11
CA ASP A 96 0.73 2.57 -3.38
C ASP A 96 0.24 1.40 -4.27
N ALA A 97 0.90 0.23 -4.21
CA ALA A 97 0.51 -0.96 -4.95
C ALA A 97 -0.76 -1.62 -4.39
N CYS A 98 -0.90 -1.70 -3.06
CA CYS A 98 -2.15 -2.12 -2.42
C CYS A 98 -3.30 -1.19 -2.81
N ASP A 99 -3.06 0.12 -2.72
CA ASP A 99 -4.07 1.15 -3.05
C ASP A 99 -4.57 1.03 -4.49
N ALA A 100 -3.66 0.82 -5.44
CA ALA A 100 -4.05 0.63 -6.85
C ALA A 100 -5.01 -0.56 -7.04
N LEU A 101 -4.82 -1.67 -6.29
CA LEU A 101 -5.70 -2.84 -6.38
C LEU A 101 -7.02 -2.62 -5.63
N GLU A 102 -6.98 -1.99 -4.46
CA GLU A 102 -8.13 -1.71 -3.61
C GLU A 102 -9.11 -0.72 -4.25
N GLU A 103 -8.60 0.31 -4.92
CA GLU A 103 -9.42 1.27 -5.67
C GLU A 103 -10.21 0.60 -6.82
N ASP A 104 -9.70 -0.53 -7.35
CA ASP A 104 -10.30 -1.27 -8.46
C ASP A 104 -11.08 -2.53 -8.01
N GLY A 105 -11.36 -2.67 -6.70
CA GLY A 105 -12.14 -3.81 -6.21
C GLY A 105 -11.37 -5.14 -6.17
N LYS A 106 -10.04 -5.11 -6.23
CA LYS A 106 -9.15 -6.28 -6.36
C LYS A 106 -8.34 -6.53 -5.08
N GLU A 107 -8.91 -6.21 -3.92
CA GLU A 107 -8.28 -6.34 -2.59
C GLU A 107 -7.69 -7.73 -2.34
N GLN A 108 -8.34 -8.78 -2.86
CA GLN A 108 -7.85 -10.16 -2.72
C GLN A 108 -6.44 -10.36 -3.29
N MET A 109 -6.03 -9.52 -4.25
CA MET A 109 -4.72 -9.55 -4.87
C MET A 109 -3.66 -8.77 -4.07
N ALA A 110 -4.08 -7.90 -3.14
CA ALA A 110 -3.17 -7.09 -2.31
C ALA A 110 -2.54 -7.89 -1.16
N PHE A 111 -3.07 -9.07 -0.81
CA PHE A 111 -2.60 -9.87 0.33
C PHE A 111 -1.09 -10.17 0.28
N ASP A 112 -0.56 -10.51 -0.90
CA ASP A 112 0.87 -10.77 -1.06
C ASP A 112 1.71 -9.52 -0.84
N LEU A 113 1.20 -8.34 -1.22
CA LEU A 113 1.85 -7.05 -1.01
C LEU A 113 1.86 -6.67 0.47
N TYR A 114 0.74 -6.86 1.18
CA TYR A 114 0.66 -6.70 2.63
C TYR A 114 1.71 -7.53 3.37
N ARG A 115 1.86 -8.79 2.96
CA ARG A 115 2.86 -9.70 3.54
C ARG A 115 4.29 -9.20 3.30
N VAL A 116 4.61 -8.78 2.07
CA VAL A 116 5.96 -8.32 1.73
C VAL A 116 6.27 -6.99 2.43
N ALA A 117 5.36 -6.01 2.42
CA ALA A 117 5.52 -4.75 3.15
C ALA A 117 5.72 -4.96 4.66
N THR A 118 4.92 -5.84 5.26
CA THR A 118 5.07 -6.24 6.66
C THR A 118 6.46 -6.82 6.94
N SER A 119 7.00 -7.62 6.02
CA SER A 119 8.35 -8.16 6.16
C SER A 119 9.43 -7.06 6.18
N VAL A 120 9.25 -5.99 5.40
CA VAL A 120 10.17 -4.84 5.41
C VAL A 120 10.09 -4.09 6.73
N TYR A 121 8.87 -3.81 7.25
CA TYR A 121 8.69 -3.21 8.57
C TYR A 121 9.36 -4.02 9.69
N ILE A 122 9.22 -5.35 9.66
CA ILE A 122 9.85 -6.25 10.64
C ILE A 122 11.39 -6.19 10.55
N LYS A 123 11.95 -6.17 9.33
CA LYS A 123 13.40 -6.03 9.11
C LYS A 123 13.94 -4.70 9.67
N LEU A 124 13.12 -3.65 9.67
CA LEU A 124 13.44 -2.34 10.23
C LEU A 124 13.13 -2.21 11.73
N GLU A 125 12.66 -3.28 12.38
CA GLU A 125 12.24 -3.30 13.79
C GLU A 125 11.11 -2.29 14.12
N LYS A 126 10.33 -1.88 13.11
CA LYS A 126 9.21 -0.94 13.20
C LYS A 126 7.90 -1.65 13.54
N TYR A 127 7.86 -2.35 14.68
CA TYR A 127 6.73 -3.22 15.04
C TYR A 127 5.41 -2.47 15.26
N ALA A 128 5.45 -1.25 15.79
CA ALA A 128 4.26 -0.43 15.97
C ALA A 128 3.65 -0.01 14.62
N ASP A 129 4.50 0.23 13.61
CA ASP A 129 4.04 0.63 12.28
C ASP A 129 3.42 -0.55 11.51
N VAL A 130 3.81 -1.80 11.83
CA VAL A 130 3.12 -3.01 11.32
C VAL A 130 1.67 -3.03 11.75
N GLU A 131 1.40 -2.74 13.02
CA GLU A 131 0.03 -2.69 13.55
C GLU A 131 -0.79 -1.58 12.87
N ALA A 132 -0.22 -0.38 12.74
CA ALA A 132 -0.86 0.72 12.02
C ALA A 132 -1.16 0.38 10.55
N PHE A 133 -0.20 -0.26 9.87
CA PHE A 133 -0.34 -0.68 8.47
C PHE A 133 -1.41 -1.75 8.28
N LEU A 134 -1.45 -2.79 9.11
CA LEU A 134 -2.48 -3.84 9.03
C LEU A 134 -3.86 -3.34 9.47
N ASN A 135 -3.92 -2.36 10.38
CA ASN A 135 -5.18 -1.71 10.74
C ASN A 135 -5.72 -0.81 9.63
N ARG A 136 -4.86 -0.28 8.74
CA ARG A 136 -5.28 0.48 7.56
C ARG A 136 -6.16 -0.36 6.64
N ASP A 137 -5.75 -1.59 6.35
CA ASP A 137 -6.51 -2.57 5.56
C ASP A 137 -7.90 -2.82 6.16
N GLN A 138 -7.97 -3.03 7.49
CA GLN A 138 -9.23 -3.24 8.20
C GLN A 138 -10.13 -2.00 8.18
N ASN A 139 -9.56 -0.80 8.33
CA ASN A 139 -10.29 0.46 8.27
C ASN A 139 -10.75 0.78 6.85
N HIS A 140 -10.01 0.36 5.82
CA HIS A 140 -10.39 0.55 4.43
C HIS A 140 -11.68 -0.23 4.10
N ASP A 141 -11.72 -1.53 4.40
CA ASP A 141 -12.92 -2.35 4.16
C ASP A 141 -14.13 -1.88 4.98
N ALA A 142 -13.91 -1.46 6.23
CA ALA A 142 -14.96 -0.90 7.07
C ALA A 142 -15.51 0.42 6.51
N ASN A 143 -14.63 1.35 6.11
CA ASN A 143 -15.04 2.63 5.53
C ASN A 143 -15.75 2.46 4.19
N ARG A 144 -15.28 1.54 3.35
CA ARG A 144 -15.92 1.21 2.07
C ARG A 144 -17.33 0.69 2.26
N LEU A 145 -17.55 -0.19 3.23
CA LEU A 145 -18.90 -0.63 3.60
C LEU A 145 -19.78 0.55 4.07
N LEU A 146 -19.24 1.43 4.92
CA LEU A 146 -19.97 2.61 5.40
C LEU A 146 -20.35 3.59 4.27
N SER A 147 -19.44 3.81 3.31
CA SER A 147 -19.70 4.63 2.11
C SER A 147 -20.77 3.99 1.24
N ALA A 148 -20.70 2.69 1.00
CA ALA A 148 -21.70 1.95 0.21
C ALA A 148 -23.11 2.05 0.83
N TYR A 149 -23.22 2.02 2.16
CA TYR A 149 -24.50 2.28 2.86
C TYR A 149 -24.96 3.73 2.74
N THR A 150 -24.03 4.68 2.77
CA THR A 150 -24.33 6.11 2.64
C THR A 150 -24.83 6.44 1.23
N GLU A 151 -24.24 5.81 0.22
CA GLU A 151 -24.56 6.01 -1.20
C GLU A 151 -25.73 5.13 -1.68
N GLY A 152 -26.15 4.14 -0.87
CA GLY A 152 -27.19 3.18 -1.24
C GLY A 152 -26.75 2.18 -2.32
N ASP A 153 -25.44 1.96 -2.48
CA ASP A 153 -24.89 1.01 -3.47
C ASP A 153 -25.00 -0.43 -2.95
N VAL A 154 -26.13 -1.07 -3.30
CA VAL A 154 -26.45 -2.44 -2.91
C VAL A 154 -25.44 -3.47 -3.43
N GLU A 155 -24.83 -3.23 -4.60
CA GLU A 155 -23.86 -4.16 -5.18
C GLU A 155 -22.52 -4.06 -4.47
N GLU A 156 -22.13 -2.85 -4.06
CA GLU A 156 -20.92 -2.63 -3.28
C GLU A 156 -21.05 -3.17 -1.85
N ILE A 157 -22.22 -3.05 -1.22
CA ILE A 157 -22.52 -3.68 0.08
C ILE A 157 -22.34 -5.21 -0.01
N LYS A 158 -22.84 -5.87 -1.07
CA LYS A 158 -22.67 -7.32 -1.25
C LYS A 158 -21.21 -7.72 -1.48
N ARG A 159 -20.44 -6.91 -2.21
CA ARG A 159 -19.01 -7.15 -2.44
C ARG A 159 -18.20 -6.99 -1.15
N ALA A 160 -18.37 -5.87 -0.45
CA ALA A 160 -17.65 -5.58 0.79
C ALA A 160 -17.96 -6.59 1.90
N THR A 161 -19.22 -7.06 2.02
CA THR A 161 -19.58 -8.11 3.00
C THR A 161 -18.99 -9.48 2.69
N GLN A 162 -18.54 -9.72 1.46
CA GLN A 162 -17.82 -10.93 1.06
C GLN A 162 -16.29 -10.77 1.18
N SER A 163 -15.80 -9.61 1.63
CA SER A 163 -14.36 -9.39 1.79
C SER A 163 -13.76 -10.36 2.80
N SER A 164 -12.48 -10.66 2.59
CA SER A 164 -11.75 -11.54 3.50
C SER A 164 -11.63 -10.94 4.91
N ILE A 165 -11.69 -9.62 5.07
CA ILE A 165 -11.60 -8.94 6.38
C ILE A 165 -12.89 -9.13 7.18
N ILE A 166 -14.06 -8.92 6.56
CA ILE A 166 -15.35 -9.12 7.23
C ILE A 166 -15.60 -10.61 7.51
N SER A 167 -15.23 -11.50 6.59
CA SER A 167 -15.36 -12.94 6.80
C SER A 167 -14.34 -13.53 7.80
N ASN A 168 -13.16 -12.92 7.96
CA ASN A 168 -12.15 -13.36 8.94
C ASN A 168 -12.25 -12.62 10.28
N LEU A 169 -13.05 -11.56 10.39
CA LEU A 169 -13.25 -10.76 11.60
C LEU A 169 -13.68 -11.65 12.78
N ASP A 170 -14.64 -12.54 12.55
CA ASP A 170 -15.07 -13.53 13.53
C ASP A 170 -13.92 -14.44 13.98
N HIS A 171 -13.09 -14.88 13.03
CA HIS A 171 -11.98 -15.79 13.33
C HIS A 171 -10.85 -15.11 14.11
N MET A 172 -10.62 -13.82 13.84
CA MET A 172 -9.60 -13.01 14.51
C MET A 172 -10.05 -12.60 15.91
N ILE A 173 -11.31 -12.19 16.08
CA ILE A 173 -11.94 -11.96 17.40
C ILE A 173 -11.86 -13.22 18.24
N ILE A 174 -12.21 -14.39 17.69
CA ILE A 174 -12.12 -15.68 18.40
C ILE A 174 -10.66 -16.01 18.77
N LYS A 175 -9.69 -15.79 17.88
CA LYS A 175 -8.26 -16.02 18.17
C LYS A 175 -7.75 -15.10 19.27
N LEU A 176 -8.12 -13.82 19.26
CA LEU A 176 -7.74 -12.85 20.28
C LEU A 176 -8.42 -13.18 21.61
N ALA A 177 -9.71 -13.49 21.60
CA ALA A 177 -10.46 -13.89 22.79
C ALA A 177 -9.85 -15.11 23.49
N ARG A 178 -9.34 -16.09 22.72
CA ARG A 178 -8.63 -17.26 23.28
C ARG A 178 -7.26 -16.94 23.87
N LYS A 179 -6.65 -15.81 23.47
CA LYS A 179 -5.37 -15.34 23.99
C LYS A 179 -5.52 -14.39 25.18
N LEU A 180 -6.75 -13.96 25.49
CA LEU A 180 -6.99 -13.11 26.66
C LEU A 180 -6.63 -13.87 27.96
N PRO A 181 -6.07 -13.18 28.97
CA PRO A 181 -5.77 -13.79 30.26
C PRO A 181 -7.06 -14.33 30.91
N THR A 182 -7.07 -15.61 31.28
CA THR A 182 -8.24 -16.26 31.92
C THR A 182 -8.04 -16.48 33.43
N GLY A 183 -6.93 -16.01 33.98
CA GLY A 183 -6.59 -16.07 35.42
C GLY A 183 -7.16 -14.89 36.22
N ASP A 184 -6.50 -14.51 37.32
CA ASP A 184 -6.90 -13.32 38.09
C ASP A 184 -6.64 -12.05 37.28
N VAL A 185 -7.70 -11.54 36.67
CA VAL A 185 -7.72 -10.35 35.81
C VAL A 185 -7.98 -9.06 36.58
N SER A 186 -7.96 -9.10 37.92
CA SER A 186 -8.18 -7.91 38.77
C SER A 186 -7.21 -6.77 38.51
N ALA A 187 -5.99 -7.08 38.03
CA ALA A 187 -4.98 -6.10 37.64
C ALA A 187 -5.27 -5.35 36.32
N PHE A 188 -6.20 -5.85 35.49
CA PHE A 188 -6.63 -5.21 34.24
C PHE A 188 -7.92 -4.39 34.39
N LYS A 189 -8.42 -4.21 35.62
CA LYS A 189 -9.48 -3.25 35.87
C LYS A 189 -8.95 -1.86 35.53
N MET A 190 -9.36 -1.33 34.38
CA MET A 190 -9.39 0.12 34.19
C MET A 190 -10.34 0.65 35.26
N ASP A 191 -9.86 1.56 36.10
CA ASP A 191 -10.69 2.23 37.07
C ASP A 191 -11.80 2.96 36.30
N ALA A 192 -13.04 2.48 36.43
CA ALA A 192 -14.24 3.05 35.83
C ALA A 192 -14.56 4.47 36.34
N LYS A 193 -13.65 5.10 37.10
CA LYS A 193 -13.80 6.47 37.61
C LYS A 193 -13.42 7.53 36.58
N ASP A 194 -12.55 7.23 35.62
CA ASP A 194 -12.06 8.27 34.70
C ASP A 194 -12.98 8.52 33.48
N GLN A 195 -13.98 7.68 33.25
CA GLN A 195 -14.96 7.87 32.17
C GLN A 195 -16.30 8.45 32.62
N GLN A 196 -16.58 8.49 33.93
CA GLN A 196 -17.82 9.07 34.43
C GLN A 196 -17.74 10.61 34.57
N GLU A 197 -16.53 11.19 34.64
CA GLU A 197 -16.34 12.64 34.83
C GLU A 197 -16.32 13.45 33.51
N LEU A 198 -16.26 12.78 32.35
CA LEU A 198 -16.25 13.44 31.03
C LEU A 198 -17.60 13.44 30.30
N LEU A 199 -18.63 12.83 30.87
CA LEU A 199 -19.96 12.70 30.24
C LEU A 199 -21.12 13.10 31.16
N ASP A 200 -20.88 13.87 32.23
CA ASP A 200 -21.97 14.46 33.00
C ASP A 200 -22.31 15.86 32.45
N LYS A 201 -23.22 15.83 31.48
CA LYS A 201 -24.40 16.70 31.37
C LYS A 201 -24.21 18.18 31.69
N ASP A 202 -24.07 19.00 30.64
CA ASP A 202 -24.76 20.30 30.53
C ASP A 202 -24.54 20.91 29.13
N ASP A 203 -25.01 20.25 28.07
CA ASP A 203 -25.11 20.90 26.73
C ASP A 203 -26.35 20.47 25.93
N LEU A 204 -27.44 20.18 26.63
CA LEU A 204 -28.79 20.27 26.05
C LEU A 204 -29.68 21.12 26.97
N THR A 205 -29.59 22.43 26.83
CA THR A 205 -30.74 23.34 27.01
C THR A 205 -30.62 24.51 26.05
#